data_AF-A0A920SFC4-F1
#
_entry.id   AF-A0A920SFC4-F1
#
_cell.length_a   1.000
_cell.length_b   1.000
_cell.length_c   1.000
_cell.angle_alpha   90.00
_cell.angle_beta   90.00
_cell.angle_gamma   90.00
#
_symmetry.space_group_name_H-M   'P 1'
#
loop_
_entity.id
_entity.type
_entity.pdbx_description
1 polymer ?
#
loop_
_entity_poly.entity_id
_entity_poly.type
_entity_poly.pdbx_seq_one_letter_code
_entity_poly.pdbx_strand_id
1 'polypeptide(L)' 'MNSIFSLGASAEFDPRQKALFQFGTDLSQCPPKGTKADIARLFGNGLNTQEILDLVLPAALFGWVNRLSMILGDPVSSN' A
#
# COMPACT_ATOMS: atom_id res chain seq x y z
N MET A 1 11.59 1.96 -9.43
CA MET A 1 11.36 2.58 -8.10
C MET A 1 11.34 4.10 -8.18
N ASN A 2 12.39 4.79 -8.66
CA ASN A 2 12.44 6.26 -8.67
C ASN A 2 11.32 6.95 -9.47
N SER A 3 10.76 6.27 -10.47
CA SER A 3 9.63 6.73 -11.28
C SER A 3 8.33 6.92 -10.50
N ILE A 4 8.16 6.29 -9.34
CA ILE A 4 6.93 6.40 -8.54
C ILE A 4 6.72 7.82 -8.00
N PHE A 5 7.81 8.54 -7.71
CA PHE A 5 7.75 9.90 -7.17
C PHE A 5 7.33 10.92 -8.23
N SER A 6 7.58 10.64 -9.51
CA SER A 6 7.22 11.52 -10.63
C SER A 6 5.93 11.12 -11.34
N LEU A 7 5.64 9.82 -11.46
CA LEU A 7 4.53 9.30 -12.26
C LEU A 7 3.39 8.70 -11.41
N GLY A 8 3.57 8.59 -10.10
CA GLY A 8 2.59 8.01 -9.19
C GLY A 8 2.14 6.63 -9.64
N ALA A 9 0.82 6.44 -9.75
CA ALA A 9 0.23 5.17 -10.18
C ALA A 9 0.52 4.77 -11.64
N SER A 10 1.05 5.68 -12.46
CA SER A 10 1.40 5.42 -13.86
C SER A 10 2.85 4.98 -14.05
N ALA A 11 3.61 4.80 -12.96
CA ALA A 11 5.00 4.35 -13.05
C ALA A 11 5.08 2.92 -13.61
N GLU A 12 6.09 2.67 -14.44
CA GLU A 12 6.41 1.32 -14.90
C GLU A 12 7.13 0.53 -13.79
N PHE A 13 6.66 -0.70 -13.58
CA PHE A 13 7.12 -1.62 -12.57
C PHE A 13 7.31 -3.00 -13.18
N ASP A 14 8.24 -3.79 -12.62
CA ASP A 14 8.24 -5.22 -12.91
C ASP A 14 6.91 -5.86 -12.43
N PRO A 15 6.52 -7.04 -12.95
CA PRO A 15 5.23 -7.64 -12.64
C PRO A 15 4.98 -7.84 -11.14
N ARG A 16 6.03 -8.17 -10.38
CA ARG A 16 5.98 -8.36 -8.93
C ARG A 16 5.72 -7.02 -8.24
N GLN A 17 6.55 -6.01 -8.49
CA GLN A 17 6.41 -4.66 -7.97
C GLN A 17 5.05 -4.05 -8.29
N LYS A 18 4.54 -4.27 -9.51
CA LYS A 18 3.21 -3.83 -9.92
C LYS A 18 2.11 -4.48 -9.08
N ALA A 19 2.23 -5.78 -8.80
CA ALA A 19 1.27 -6.50 -7.97
C ALA A 19 1.28 -5.98 -6.51
N LEU A 20 2.46 -5.73 -5.93
CA LEU A 20 2.57 -5.13 -4.59
C LEU A 20 1.95 -3.73 -4.56
N PHE A 21 2.31 -2.88 -5.53
CA PHE A 21 1.82 -1.50 -5.62
C PHE A 21 0.30 -1.44 -5.77
N GLN A 22 -0.26 -2.26 -6.67
CA GLN A 22 -1.70 -2.32 -6.89
C GLN A 22 -2.43 -2.77 -5.62
N PHE A 23 -1.97 -3.85 -4.98
CA PHE A 23 -2.59 -4.34 -3.75
C PHE A 23 -2.54 -3.31 -2.62
N GLY A 24 -1.37 -2.67 -2.39
CA GLY A 24 -1.24 -1.62 -1.40
C GLY A 24 -2.14 -0.40 -1.68
N THR A 25 -2.28 -0.03 -2.96
CA THR A 25 -3.20 1.03 -3.40
C THR A 25 -4.65 0.66 -3.11
N ASP A 26 -5.07 -0.56 -3.45
CA ASP A 26 -6.45 -1.01 -3.24
C ASP A 26 -6.80 -1.14 -1.75
N LEU A 27 -5.84 -1.55 -0.91
CA LEU A 27 -6.03 -1.60 0.55
C LEU A 27 -6.11 -0.20 1.18
N SER A 28 -5.45 0.80 0.58
CA SER A 28 -5.40 2.17 1.09
C SER A 28 -6.65 3.00 0.77
N GLN A 29 -7.53 2.51 -0.12
CA GLN A 29 -8.77 3.21 -0.46
C GLN A 29 -9.76 3.25 0.71
N CYS A 30 -10.71 4.19 0.65
CA CYS A 30 -11.80 4.30 1.62
C CYS A 30 -13.14 4.31 0.87
N PRO A 31 -13.92 3.20 0.88
CA PRO A 31 -13.66 1.93 1.56
C PRO A 31 -12.53 1.11 0.92
N PRO A 32 -11.87 0.20 1.67
CA PRO A 32 -10.83 -0.68 1.13
C PRO A 32 -11.39 -1.56 0.01
N LYS A 33 -10.65 -1.68 -1.10
CA LYS A 33 -11.05 -2.48 -2.27
C LYS A 33 -10.25 -3.77 -2.46
N GLY A 34 -9.33 -4.08 -1.55
CA GLY A 34 -8.56 -5.33 -1.61
C GLY A 34 -9.46 -6.56 -1.56
N THR A 35 -9.32 -7.45 -2.55
CA THR A 35 -10.13 -8.66 -2.72
C THR A 35 -9.29 -9.94 -2.62
N LYS A 36 -9.95 -11.10 -2.52
CA LYS A 36 -9.29 -12.41 -2.60
C LYS A 36 -8.56 -12.61 -3.94
N ALA A 37 -9.04 -12.00 -5.02
CA ALA A 37 -8.40 -12.08 -6.33
C ALA A 37 -7.03 -11.37 -6.34
N ASP A 38 -6.86 -10.32 -5.54
CA ASP A 38 -5.57 -9.63 -5.41
C ASP A 38 -4.56 -10.49 -4.66
N ILE A 39 -5.00 -11.17 -3.60
CA ILE A 39 -4.16 -12.15 -2.88
C ILE A 39 -3.72 -13.28 -3.82
N ALA A 40 -4.63 -13.81 -4.64
CA ALA A 40 -4.28 -14.83 -5.65
C ALA A 40 -3.26 -14.30 -6.67
N ARG A 41 -3.38 -13.04 -7.09
CA ARG A 41 -2.40 -12.38 -7.97
C ARG A 41 -1.02 -12.23 -7.32
N LEU A 42 -0.96 -11.96 -6.01
CA LEU A 42 0.32 -11.90 -5.28
C LEU A 42 1.02 -13.26 -5.29
N PHE A 43 0.30 -14.35 -4.98
CA PHE A 43 0.86 -15.71 -5.08
C PHE A 43 1.33 -16.03 -6.51
N GLY A 44 0.56 -15.64 -7.53
CA GLY A 44 0.94 -15.81 -8.94
C GLY A 44 2.20 -15.04 -9.36
N ASN A 45 2.59 -14.01 -8.62
CA ASN A 45 3.84 -13.27 -8.82
C ASN A 45 4.99 -13.76 -7.92
N GLY A 46 4.85 -14.95 -7.34
CA GLY A 46 5.89 -15.61 -6.55
C GLY A 46 6.00 -15.14 -5.11
N LEU A 47 5.02 -14.37 -4.60
CA LEU A 47 5.00 -14.03 -3.18
C LEU A 47 4.53 -15.22 -2.34
N ASN A 48 5.15 -15.39 -1.18
CA ASN A 48 4.70 -16.35 -0.18
C ASN A 48 3.77 -15.69 0.87
N THR A 49 3.17 -16.51 1.73
CA THR A 49 2.22 -16.04 2.75
C THR A 49 2.84 -15.04 3.73
N GLN A 50 4.10 -15.20 4.12
CA GLN A 50 4.77 -14.26 5.03
C GLN A 50 4.97 -12.91 4.36
N GLU A 51 5.42 -12.88 3.10
CA GLU A 51 5.58 -11.64 2.33
C GLU A 51 4.24 -10.92 2.10
N ILE A 52 3.15 -11.67 1.91
CA ILE A 52 1.80 -11.08 1.79
C ILE A 52 1.36 -10.48 3.13
N LEU A 53 1.61 -11.17 4.25
CA LEU A 53 1.31 -10.65 5.58
C LEU A 53 2.11 -9.37 5.87
N ASP A 54 3.41 -9.37 5.53
CA ASP A 54 4.30 -8.21 5.64
C ASP A 54 3.91 -7.05 4.73
N LEU A 55 3.12 -7.28 3.68
CA LEU A 55 2.54 -6.22 2.86
C LEU A 55 1.25 -5.65 3.46
N VAL A 56 0.39 -6.51 4.02
CA VAL A 56 -0.90 -6.10 4.61
C VAL A 56 -0.69 -5.27 5.87
N LEU A 57 0.22 -5.68 6.75
CA LEU A 57 0.40 -5.06 8.07
C LEU A 57 0.82 -3.58 7.98
N PRO A 58 1.85 -3.19 7.20
CA PRO A 58 2.21 -1.79 7.03
C PRO A 58 1.11 -0.99 6.34
N ALA A 59 0.45 -1.54 5.31
CA ALA A 59 -0.61 -0.82 4.60
C ALA A 59 -1.80 -0.51 5.52
N ALA A 60 -2.19 -1.44 6.39
CA ALA A 60 -3.20 -1.21 7.42
C ALA A 60 -2.76 -0.17 8.46
N LEU A 61 -1.51 -0.27 8.94
CA LEU A 61 -0.93 0.66 9.91
C LEU A 61 -0.90 2.08 9.37
N PHE A 62 -0.34 2.29 8.18
CA PHE A 62 -0.28 3.61 7.55
C PHE A 62 -1.68 4.12 7.19
N GLY A 63 -2.59 3.26 6.76
CA GLY A 63 -3.99 3.65 6.57
C GLY A 63 -4.63 4.19 7.84
N TRP A 64 -4.31 3.63 9.00
CA TRP A 64 -4.77 4.16 10.30
C TRP A 64 -4.04 5.44 10.69
N VAL A 65 -2.70 5.47 10.63
CA VAL A 65 -1.88 6.65 10.97
C VAL A 65 -2.26 7.85 10.11
N ASN A 66 -2.43 7.67 8.80
CA ASN A 66 -2.81 8.76 7.90
C ASN A 66 -4.16 9.36 8.29
N ARG A 67 -5.14 8.54 8.66
CA ARG A 67 -6.44 9.02 9.15
C ARG A 67 -6.31 9.72 10.49
N LEU A 68 -5.45 9.25 11.38
CA LEU A 68 -5.17 9.89 12.67
C LEU A 68 -4.53 11.28 12.48
N SER A 69 -3.47 11.37 11.68
CA SER A 69 -2.74 12.62 11.40
C SER A 69 -3.59 13.63 10.65
N MET A 70 -4.44 13.20 9.70
CA MET A 70 -5.36 14.11 9.00
C MET A 70 -6.42 14.73 9.92
N ILE A 71 -6.76 14.07 11.04
CA ILE A 71 -7.75 14.57 12.00
C ILE A 71 -7.11 15.48 13.05
N LEU A 72 -5.95 15.10 13.58
CA LEU A 72 -5.27 15.84 14.64
C LEU A 72 -4.43 17.02 14.12
N GLY A 73 -4.11 17.04 12.82
CA GLY A 73 -3.18 18.01 12.24
C GLY A 73 -1.72 17.71 12.61
N ASP A 74 -0.83 18.61 12.21
CA ASP A 74 0.59 18.51 12.58
C ASP A 74 0.77 18.87 14.08
N PRO A 75 1.58 18.10 14.82
CA PRO A 75 1.89 18.43 16.20
C PRO A 75 2.55 19.80 16.26
N VAL A 76 1.95 20.74 16.99
CA VAL A 76 2.59 22.03 17.29
C VAL A 76 3.85 21.75 18.10
N SER A 77 5.02 22.04 17.53
CA SER A 77 6.26 21.99 18.30
C SER A 77 6.18 23.06 19.38
N SER A 78 6.11 22.65 20.64
CA SER A 78 6.30 23.56 21.78
C SER A 78 7.74 24.06 21.73
N ASN A 79 7.91 25.31 21.31
CA ASN A 79 9.15 26.07 21.44
C ASN A 79 9.12 26.84 22.76
#